data_AF-A0A5R9MAM2-F1
#
_entry.id   AF-A0A5R9MAM2-F1
#
_cell.length_a   1.000
_cell.length_b   1.000
_cell.length_c   1.000
_cell.angle_alpha   90.00
_cell.angle_beta   90.00
_cell.angle_gamma   90.00
#
_symmetry.space_group_name_H-M   'P 1'
#
loop_
_entity.id
_entity.type
_entity.pdbx_description
1 polymer ?
#
loop_
_entity_poly.entity_id
_entity_poly.type
_entity_poly.pdbx_seq_one_letter_code
_entity_poly.pdbx_strand_id
1 'polypeptide(L)'
;MTSGCTSVTRLHSELVAEHAPVTYGMVRAHIATLRGTTSGVPTRPPTVRQVTGWLTRHPMTLTEEDRAGLKDVLTRCPELDKAAGHVRDFGEIPTDRRGSTLPTWIDAVDASRLPGLTGFALHLLRDPDAVTARLTLDWSSGSIEGAVDRIRKIKRQLDGRAGSHLLRKMILLQ
;
A
#
# COMPACT_ATOMS: atom_id res chain seq x y z
N MET A 1 14.96 -14.68 -33.32
CA MET A 1 14.33 -14.01 -34.47
C MET A 1 12.89 -14.50 -34.59
N THR A 2 11.97 -13.93 -33.80
CA THR A 2 10.56 -14.32 -33.76
C THR A 2 9.74 -13.20 -34.40
N SER A 3 9.75 -13.16 -35.73
CA SER A 3 8.93 -12.22 -36.49
C SER A 3 7.49 -12.72 -36.48
N GLY A 4 6.74 -12.33 -35.44
CA GLY A 4 5.30 -12.62 -35.37
C GLY A 4 4.59 -12.00 -36.57
N CYS A 5 4.12 -12.83 -37.50
CA CYS A 5 3.33 -12.39 -38.64
C CYS A 5 2.06 -11.67 -38.16
N THR A 6 2.01 -10.35 -38.30
CA THR A 6 0.85 -9.53 -37.88
C THR A 6 -0.32 -9.60 -38.88
N SER A 7 -0.12 -10.26 -40.03
CA SER A 7 -1.09 -10.30 -41.13
C SER A 7 -1.72 -11.68 -41.32
N VAL A 8 -3.04 -11.74 -41.17
CA VAL A 8 -3.88 -12.93 -41.42
C VAL A 8 -3.74 -13.42 -42.86
N THR A 9 -3.61 -12.49 -43.82
CA THR A 9 -3.44 -12.83 -45.24
C THR A 9 -2.10 -13.49 -45.52
N ARG A 10 -1.04 -13.08 -44.81
CA ARG A 10 0.29 -13.68 -44.94
C ARG A 10 0.34 -15.09 -44.36
N LEU A 11 -0.23 -15.29 -43.17
CA LEU A 11 -0.33 -16.62 -42.56
C LEU A 11 -1.15 -17.58 -43.44
N HIS A 12 -2.24 -17.10 -44.04
CA HIS A 12 -3.03 -17.90 -44.97
C HIS A 12 -2.24 -18.29 -46.22
N SER A 13 -1.49 -17.36 -46.82
CA SER A 13 -0.66 -17.69 -48.00
C SER A 13 0.45 -18.69 -47.68
N GLU A 14 1.04 -18.61 -46.49
CA GLU A 14 2.08 -19.55 -46.03
C GLU A 14 1.49 -20.96 -45.84
N LEU A 15 0.33 -21.09 -45.18
CA LEU A 15 -0.34 -22.38 -44.98
C LEU A 15 -0.83 -23.01 -46.29
N VAL A 16 -1.28 -22.20 -47.25
CA VAL A 16 -1.67 -22.69 -48.59
C VAL A 16 -0.44 -23.16 -49.38
N ALA A 17 0.69 -22.48 -49.27
CA ALA A 17 1.95 -22.92 -49.90
C ALA A 17 2.44 -24.27 -49.34
N GLU A 18 2.17 -24.54 -48.06
CA GLU A 18 2.44 -25.82 -47.39
C GLU A 18 1.38 -26.90 -47.68
N HIS A 19 0.46 -26.68 -48.63
CA HIS A 19 -0.60 -27.61 -49.04
C HIS A 19 -1.60 -27.96 -47.92
N ALA A 20 -1.73 -27.10 -46.90
CA ALA A 20 -2.73 -27.30 -45.85
C ALA A 20 -4.15 -26.98 -46.37
N PRO A 21 -5.18 -27.79 -46.06
CA PRO A 21 -6.55 -27.57 -46.48
C PRO A 21 -7.25 -26.53 -45.59
N VAL A 22 -6.73 -25.30 -45.58
CA VAL A 22 -7.25 -24.20 -44.76
C VAL A 22 -7.81 -23.08 -45.64
N THR A 23 -8.99 -22.58 -45.27
CA THR A 23 -9.56 -21.39 -45.91
C THR A 23 -9.22 -20.14 -45.11
N TYR A 24 -9.20 -18.98 -45.78
CA TYR A 24 -8.98 -17.69 -45.14
C TYR A 24 -9.95 -17.45 -43.95
N GLY A 25 -11.21 -17.89 -44.09
CA GLY A 25 -12.20 -17.81 -43.03
C GLY A 25 -11.83 -18.59 -41.77
N MET A 26 -11.28 -19.80 -41.92
CA MET A 26 -10.79 -20.63 -40.80
C MET A 26 -9.62 -19.99 -40.09
N VAL A 27 -8.63 -19.50 -40.85
CA VAL A 27 -7.45 -18.81 -40.29
C VAL A 27 -7.88 -17.54 -39.53
N ARG A 28 -8.79 -16.76 -40.11
CA ARG A 28 -9.33 -15.55 -39.46
C ARG A 28 -10.10 -15.88 -38.18
N ALA A 29 -10.95 -16.91 -38.20
CA ALA A 29 -11.71 -17.35 -37.03
C ALA A 29 -10.79 -17.83 -35.90
N HIS A 30 -9.77 -18.61 -36.25
CA HIS A 30 -8.78 -19.10 -35.29
C HIS A 30 -7.97 -17.95 -34.67
N ILE A 31 -7.49 -17.00 -35.47
CA ILE A 31 -6.82 -15.80 -34.96
C ILE A 31 -7.77 -14.97 -34.09
N ALA A 32 -9.06 -14.87 -34.44
CA ALA A 32 -10.04 -14.18 -33.60
C ALA A 32 -10.21 -14.87 -32.23
N THR A 33 -10.20 -16.21 -32.17
CA THR A 33 -10.20 -16.94 -30.89
C THR A 33 -8.92 -16.71 -30.07
N LEU A 34 -7.76 -16.62 -30.73
CA LEU A 34 -6.49 -16.31 -30.07
C LEU A 34 -6.45 -14.85 -29.57
N ARG A 35 -7.04 -13.91 -30.31
CA ARG A 35 -7.15 -12.50 -29.90
C ARG A 35 -8.18 -12.28 -28.81
N GLY A 36 -9.29 -13.03 -28.83
CA GLY A 36 -10.31 -13.02 -27.78
C GLY A 36 -9.79 -13.56 -26.44
N THR A 37 -8.78 -14.42 -26.46
CA THR A 37 -8.11 -14.96 -25.27
C THR A 37 -6.91 -14.12 -24.81
N THR A 38 -6.40 -13.20 -25.63
CA THR A 38 -5.18 -12.40 -25.33
C THR A 38 -5.44 -10.91 -25.15
N SER A 39 -6.69 -10.47 -24.93
CA SER A 39 -6.98 -9.08 -24.61
C SER A 39 -6.97 -8.82 -23.10
N GLY A 40 -5.80 -9.02 -22.49
CA GLY A 40 -5.50 -8.37 -21.22
C GLY A 40 -5.11 -6.93 -21.53
N VAL A 41 -6.01 -5.97 -21.32
CA VAL A 41 -5.64 -4.54 -21.31
C VAL A 41 -4.40 -4.41 -20.42
N PRO A 42 -3.31 -3.72 -20.86
CA PRO A 42 -2.16 -3.52 -20.00
C PRO A 42 -2.65 -2.89 -18.70
N THR A 43 -2.55 -3.62 -17.60
CA THR A 43 -2.99 -3.12 -16.31
C THR A 43 -2.14 -1.89 -16.00
N ARG A 44 -2.82 -0.77 -15.77
CA ARG A 44 -2.13 0.48 -15.44
C ARG A 44 -1.24 0.20 -14.23
N PRO A 45 0.05 0.62 -14.25
CA PRO A 45 0.91 0.42 -13.10
C PRO A 45 0.26 1.03 -11.85
N PRO A 46 0.38 0.37 -10.69
CA PRO A 46 -0.24 0.85 -9.47
C PRO A 46 0.33 2.21 -9.08
N THR A 47 -0.54 3.07 -8.56
CA THR A 47 -0.15 4.37 -8.03
C THR A 47 0.59 4.22 -6.71
N VAL A 48 1.41 5.21 -6.34
CA VAL A 48 2.09 5.27 -5.04
C VAL A 48 1.10 5.05 -3.89
N ARG A 49 -0.07 5.70 -3.95
CA ARG A 49 -1.12 5.57 -2.93
C ARG A 49 -1.66 4.14 -2.80
N GLN A 50 -1.81 3.44 -3.92
CA GLN A 50 -2.24 2.03 -3.92
C GLN A 50 -1.17 1.16 -3.26
N VAL A 51 0.10 1.30 -3.67
CA VAL A 51 1.20 0.54 -3.09
C VAL A 51 1.34 0.81 -1.59
N THR A 52 1.34 2.06 -1.16
CA THR A 52 1.38 2.41 0.27
C THR A 52 0.18 1.86 1.02
N GLY A 53 -1.01 1.92 0.40
CA GLY A 53 -2.23 1.37 0.97
C GLY A 53 -2.15 -0.14 1.15
N TRP A 54 -1.56 -0.86 0.19
CA TRP A 54 -1.34 -2.30 0.28
C TRP A 54 -0.33 -2.66 1.37
N LEU A 55 0.74 -1.88 1.51
CA LEU A 55 1.79 -2.09 2.49
C LEU A 55 1.30 -1.92 3.94
N THR A 56 0.42 -0.94 4.19
CA THR A 56 -0.05 -0.63 5.55
C THR A 56 -1.33 -1.39 5.94
N ARG A 57 -1.91 -2.19 5.04
CA ARG A 57 -3.13 -2.96 5.33
C ARG A 57 -2.77 -4.34 5.86
N HIS A 58 -3.64 -4.89 6.71
CA HIS A 58 -3.47 -6.27 7.17
C HIS A 58 -3.49 -7.25 5.98
N PRO A 59 -2.50 -8.15 5.83
CA PRO A 59 -2.33 -8.99 4.64
C PRO A 59 -3.57 -9.80 4.25
N MET A 60 -4.34 -10.27 5.25
CA MET A 60 -5.57 -11.05 5.02
C MET A 60 -6.73 -10.24 4.42
N THR A 61 -6.64 -8.91 4.42
CA THR A 61 -7.69 -8.03 3.87
C THR A 61 -7.43 -7.59 2.43
N LEU A 62 -6.29 -7.99 1.85
CA LEU A 62 -5.94 -7.72 0.47
C LEU A 62 -6.63 -8.73 -0.46
N THR A 63 -7.21 -8.20 -1.55
CA THR A 63 -7.73 -9.04 -2.63
C THR A 63 -6.60 -9.81 -3.31
N GLU A 64 -6.93 -10.85 -4.07
CA GLU A 64 -5.92 -11.63 -4.80
C GLU A 64 -5.19 -10.77 -5.84
N GLU A 65 -5.92 -9.84 -6.49
CA GLU A 65 -5.36 -8.89 -7.45
C GLU A 65 -4.39 -7.91 -6.77
N ASP A 66 -4.76 -7.36 -5.61
CA ASP A 66 -3.88 -6.49 -4.83
C ASP A 66 -2.61 -7.24 -4.36
N ARG A 67 -2.75 -8.50 -3.94
CA ARG A 67 -1.60 -9.34 -3.54
C ARG A 67 -0.66 -9.61 -4.71
N ALA A 68 -1.20 -9.93 -5.88
CA ALA A 68 -0.41 -10.14 -7.08
C ALA A 68 0.30 -8.85 -7.52
N GLY A 69 -0.40 -7.71 -7.50
CA GLY A 69 0.16 -6.40 -7.81
C GLY A 69 1.25 -5.96 -6.84
N LEU A 70 1.03 -6.14 -5.54
CA LEU A 70 2.04 -5.87 -4.53
C LEU A 70 3.27 -6.76 -4.73
N LYS A 71 3.08 -8.07 -4.94
CA LYS A 71 4.19 -9.01 -5.18
C LYS A 71 5.03 -8.59 -6.38
N ASP A 72 4.40 -8.24 -7.50
CA ASP A 72 5.09 -7.77 -8.70
C ASP A 72 5.92 -6.51 -8.41
N VAL A 73 5.37 -5.54 -7.67
CA VAL A 73 6.10 -4.33 -7.28
C VAL A 73 7.30 -4.65 -6.38
N LEU A 74 7.14 -5.51 -5.37
CA LEU A 74 8.22 -5.87 -4.45
C LEU A 74 9.34 -6.65 -5.16
N THR A 75 9.01 -7.53 -6.11
CA THR A 75 10.02 -8.25 -6.90
C THR A 75 10.90 -7.34 -7.76
N ARG A 76 10.40 -6.16 -8.13
CA ARG A 76 11.12 -5.18 -8.95
C ARG A 76 11.97 -4.20 -8.13
N CYS A 77 11.72 -4.08 -6.82
CA CYS A 77 12.37 -3.10 -5.95
C CYS A 77 12.73 -3.73 -4.59
N PRO A 78 13.94 -4.31 -4.45
CA PRO A 78 14.39 -4.95 -3.23
C PRO A 78 14.39 -4.05 -1.98
N GLU A 79 14.63 -2.75 -2.16
CA GLU A 79 14.56 -1.74 -1.10
C GLU A 79 13.13 -1.61 -0.56
N LEU A 80 12.14 -1.65 -1.45
CA LEU A 80 10.73 -1.61 -1.08
C LEU A 80 10.26 -2.92 -0.45
N ASP A 81 10.80 -4.06 -0.88
CA ASP A 81 10.58 -5.36 -0.23
C ASP A 81 11.07 -5.37 1.23
N LYS A 82 12.28 -4.86 1.47
CA LYS A 82 12.80 -4.65 2.84
C LYS A 82 11.91 -3.70 3.65
N ALA A 83 11.50 -2.58 3.05
CA ALA A 83 10.58 -1.64 3.71
C ALA A 83 9.25 -2.31 4.06
N ALA A 84 8.72 -3.17 3.17
CA ALA A 84 7.49 -3.91 3.41
C ALA A 84 7.62 -4.87 4.60
N GLY A 85 8.76 -5.54 4.75
CA GLY A 85 9.09 -6.34 5.93
C GLY A 85 9.01 -5.51 7.20
N HIS A 86 9.76 -4.41 7.27
CA HIS A 86 9.76 -3.54 8.45
C HIS A 86 8.40 -2.94 8.78
N VAL A 87 7.58 -2.58 7.78
CA VAL A 87 6.22 -2.07 7.99
C VAL A 87 5.32 -3.15 8.60
N ARG A 88 5.46 -4.41 8.17
CA ARG A 88 4.71 -5.54 8.74
C ARG A 88 5.15 -5.82 10.16
N ASP A 89 6.46 -5.94 10.41
CA ASP A 89 7.02 -6.16 11.74
C ASP A 89 6.57 -5.07 12.71
N PHE A 90 6.58 -3.81 12.27
CA PHE A 90 6.09 -2.69 13.08
C PHE A 90 4.59 -2.81 13.36
N GLY A 91 3.79 -3.25 12.39
CA GLY A 91 2.35 -3.42 12.54
C GLY A 91 1.97 -4.48 13.58
N GLU A 92 2.79 -5.52 13.74
CA GLU A 92 2.58 -6.56 14.76
C GLU A 92 2.80 -6.05 16.19
N ILE A 93 3.73 -5.10 16.39
CA ILE A 93 4.08 -4.56 17.72
C ILE A 93 2.85 -3.98 18.45
N PRO A 94 2.08 -3.02 17.90
CA PRO A 94 0.88 -2.50 18.54
C PRO A 94 -0.29 -3.49 18.51
N THR A 95 -0.37 -4.39 17.53
CA THR A 95 -1.44 -5.41 17.46
C THR A 95 -1.31 -6.41 18.61
N ASP A 96 -0.09 -6.89 18.87
CA ASP A 96 0.19 -7.88 19.91
C ASP A 96 0.68 -7.24 21.23
N ARG A 97 0.68 -5.90 21.29
CA ARG A 97 1.11 -5.10 22.44
C ARG A 97 2.53 -5.40 22.93
N ARG A 98 3.44 -5.68 21.99
CA ARG A 98 4.83 -6.07 22.27
C ARG A 98 5.76 -4.84 22.29
N GLY A 99 5.40 -3.78 23.00
CA GLY A 99 6.20 -2.55 23.01
C GLY A 99 7.68 -2.75 23.38
N SER A 100 8.01 -3.78 24.16
CA SER A 100 9.39 -4.16 24.50
C SER A 100 10.24 -4.62 23.31
N THR A 101 9.65 -5.02 22.18
CA THR A 101 10.40 -5.40 20.97
C THR A 101 10.70 -4.22 20.06
N LEU A 102 10.23 -3.01 20.40
CA LEU A 102 10.47 -1.80 19.62
C LEU A 102 11.96 -1.50 19.42
N PRO A 103 12.86 -1.59 20.43
CA PRO A 103 14.28 -1.31 20.23
C PRO A 103 14.90 -2.23 19.18
N THR A 104 14.62 -3.54 19.24
CA THR A 104 15.08 -4.52 18.24
C THR A 104 14.60 -4.19 16.83
N TRP A 105 13.37 -3.72 16.70
CA TRP A 105 12.84 -3.27 15.41
C TRP A 105 13.54 -2.00 14.91
N ILE A 106 13.83 -1.04 15.79
CA ILE A 106 14.57 0.19 15.44
C ILE A 106 15.98 -0.16 14.94
N ASP A 107 16.69 -1.06 15.62
CA ASP A 107 18.03 -1.51 15.22
C ASP A 107 18.01 -2.19 13.84
N ALA A 108 17.00 -3.03 13.57
CA ALA A 108 16.84 -3.68 12.28
C ALA A 108 16.58 -2.67 11.14
N VAL A 109 15.78 -1.63 11.41
CA VAL A 109 15.48 -0.56 10.45
C VAL A 109 16.68 0.37 10.22
N ASP A 110 17.46 0.66 11.26
CA ASP A 110 18.68 1.46 11.14
C ASP A 110 19.73 0.71 10.28
N ALA A 111 19.88 -0.60 10.53
CA ALA A 111 20.78 -1.46 9.77
C ALA A 111 20.41 -1.56 8.27
N SER A 112 19.13 -1.44 7.91
CA SER A 112 18.69 -1.50 6.51
C SER A 112 18.99 -0.23 5.72
N ARG A 113 19.32 0.89 6.40
CA ARG A 113 19.69 2.19 5.83
C ARG A 113 18.69 2.72 4.78
N LEU A 114 17.41 2.41 4.97
CA LEU A 114 16.34 2.87 4.09
C LEU A 114 15.99 4.34 4.37
N PRO A 115 16.21 5.26 3.41
CA PRO A 115 15.92 6.67 3.60
C PRO A 115 14.45 6.90 3.97
N GLY A 116 14.19 7.78 4.95
CA GLY A 116 12.86 8.03 5.47
C GLY A 116 12.45 7.07 6.59
N LEU A 117 12.58 5.75 6.40
CA LEU A 117 12.22 4.75 7.42
C LEU A 117 13.20 4.75 8.60
N THR A 118 14.51 4.82 8.32
CA THR A 118 15.54 4.98 9.35
C THR A 118 15.32 6.26 10.16
N GLY A 119 15.02 7.37 9.48
CA GLY A 119 14.70 8.63 10.16
C GLY A 119 13.49 8.51 11.08
N PHE A 120 12.42 7.86 10.61
CA PHE A 120 11.23 7.59 11.43
C PHE A 120 11.56 6.74 12.68
N ALA A 121 12.27 5.62 12.51
CA ALA A 121 12.63 4.73 13.61
C ALA A 121 13.47 5.44 14.68
N LEU A 122 14.49 6.21 14.27
CA LEU A 122 15.31 6.98 15.19
C LEU A 122 14.53 8.09 15.91
N HIS A 123 13.50 8.68 15.29
CA HIS A 123 12.64 9.66 15.95
C HIS A 123 11.84 9.06 17.11
N LEU A 124 11.52 7.75 17.09
CA LEU A 124 10.83 7.09 18.19
C LEU A 124 11.69 7.03 19.46
N LEU A 125 13.02 7.07 19.34
CA LEU A 125 13.96 7.10 20.47
C LEU A 125 13.95 8.43 21.23
N ARG A 126 13.24 9.46 20.77
CA ARG A 126 13.15 10.75 21.49
C ARG A 126 12.37 10.64 22.80
N ASP A 127 11.42 9.72 22.86
CA ASP A 127 10.62 9.45 24.05
C ASP A 127 10.29 7.94 24.12
N PRO A 128 11.30 7.10 24.42
CA PRO A 128 11.15 5.66 24.34
C PRO A 128 10.13 5.13 25.36
N ASP A 129 10.02 5.77 26.52
CA ASP A 129 9.07 5.38 27.57
C ASP A 129 7.63 5.64 27.13
N ALA A 130 7.33 6.81 26.57
CA ALA A 130 5.98 7.11 26.09
C ALA A 130 5.59 6.25 24.88
N VAL A 131 6.53 6.01 23.96
CA VAL A 131 6.26 5.14 22.79
C VAL A 131 6.06 3.69 23.22
N THR A 132 6.89 3.16 24.14
CA THR A 132 6.72 1.80 24.67
C THR A 132 5.39 1.66 25.41
N ALA A 133 5.03 2.65 26.23
CA ALA A 133 3.74 2.68 26.91
C ALA A 133 2.57 2.71 25.92
N ARG A 134 2.64 3.53 24.86
CA ARG A 134 1.65 3.59 23.78
C ARG A 134 1.45 2.24 23.08
N LEU A 135 2.54 1.50 22.89
CA LEU A 135 2.54 0.22 22.19
C LEU A 135 2.20 -0.97 23.09
N THR A 136 2.16 -0.79 24.42
CA THR A 136 1.92 -1.87 25.39
C THR A 136 0.56 -1.74 26.08
N LEU A 137 0.13 -0.51 26.36
CA LEU A 137 -1.08 -0.24 27.14
C LEU A 137 -2.34 -0.28 26.27
N ASP A 138 -3.43 -0.73 26.89
CA ASP A 138 -4.78 -0.79 26.32
C ASP A 138 -5.41 0.60 26.10
N TRP A 139 -4.82 1.64 26.69
CA TRP A 139 -5.36 2.98 26.71
C TRP A 139 -5.04 3.73 25.41
N SER A 140 -6.06 3.97 24.60
CA SER A 140 -5.94 4.84 23.43
C SER A 140 -6.10 6.31 23.84
N SER A 141 -5.33 7.21 23.22
CA SER A 141 -5.55 8.67 23.37
C SER A 141 -6.82 9.15 22.66
N GLY A 142 -7.60 8.29 22.01
CA GLY A 142 -8.67 8.71 21.09
C GLY A 142 -9.74 9.58 21.77
N SER A 143 -10.10 9.26 23.02
CA SER A 143 -11.06 10.08 23.79
C SER A 143 -10.49 11.46 24.14
N ILE A 144 -9.20 11.52 24.49
CA ILE A 144 -8.49 12.76 24.83
C ILE A 144 -8.26 13.60 23.57
N GLU A 145 -7.89 12.97 22.46
CA GLU A 145 -7.68 13.62 21.17
C GLU A 145 -8.99 14.21 20.62
N GLY A 146 -10.10 13.47 20.73
CA GLY A 146 -11.42 13.99 20.43
C GLY A 146 -11.84 15.15 21.34
N ALA A 147 -11.47 15.13 22.62
CA ALA A 147 -11.69 16.27 23.52
C ALA A 147 -10.84 17.49 23.13
N VAL A 148 -9.57 17.29 22.76
CA VAL A 148 -8.67 18.35 22.28
C VAL A 148 -9.18 18.95 20.97
N ASP A 149 -9.67 18.13 20.04
CA ASP A 149 -10.26 18.60 18.78
C ASP A 149 -11.55 19.37 18.99
N ARG A 150 -12.42 18.93 19.90
CA ARG A 150 -13.60 19.71 20.31
C ARG A 150 -13.20 21.07 20.87
N ILE A 151 -12.23 21.10 21.80
CA ILE A 151 -11.71 22.35 22.37
C ILE A 151 -11.12 23.24 21.28
N ARG A 152 -10.35 22.68 20.35
CA ARG A 152 -9.75 23.41 19.22
C ARG A 152 -10.83 23.96 18.28
N LYS A 153 -11.91 23.21 18.03
CA LYS A 153 -13.06 23.65 17.23
C LYS A 153 -13.80 24.82 17.90
N ILE A 154 -14.08 24.72 19.21
CA ILE A 154 -14.68 25.81 19.99
C ILE A 154 -13.78 27.05 19.96
N LYS A 155 -12.47 26.87 20.17
CA LYS A 155 -11.51 27.99 20.11
C LYS A 155 -11.45 28.63 18.72
N ARG A 156 -11.54 27.85 17.64
CA ARG A 156 -11.62 28.36 16.25
C ARG A 156 -12.93 29.11 15.96
N GLN A 157 -14.05 28.67 16.53
CA GLN A 157 -15.33 29.41 16.44
C GLN A 157 -15.28 30.77 17.16
N LEU A 158 -14.34 30.94 18.09
CA LEU A 158 -14.14 32.16 18.87
C LEU A 158 -12.93 32.98 18.40
N ASP A 159 -12.58 32.86 17.11
CA ASP A 159 -11.46 33.53 16.45
C ASP A 159 -10.11 33.38 17.17
N GLY A 160 -9.93 32.29 17.91
CA GLY A 160 -8.70 32.01 18.66
C GLY A 160 -8.55 32.79 19.97
N ARG A 161 -9.45 33.72 20.29
CA ARG A 161 -9.32 34.68 21.40
C ARG A 161 -9.91 34.20 22.73
N ALA A 162 -10.51 33.01 22.77
CA ALA A 162 -11.13 32.50 23.98
C ALA A 162 -10.10 32.10 25.04
N GLY A 163 -10.13 32.80 26.17
CA GLY A 163 -9.42 32.41 27.40
C GLY A 163 -10.06 31.20 28.08
N SER A 164 -9.36 30.62 29.06
CA SER A 164 -9.75 29.37 29.75
C SER A 164 -11.17 29.40 30.34
N HIS A 165 -11.58 30.52 30.92
CA HIS A 165 -12.90 30.69 31.51
C HIS A 165 -14.04 30.68 30.46
N LEU A 166 -13.82 31.32 29.31
CA LEU A 166 -14.80 31.34 28.21
C LEU A 166 -14.90 29.95 27.54
N LEU A 167 -13.77 29.29 27.33
CA LEU A 167 -13.73 27.91 26.83
C LEU A 167 -14.48 26.97 27.77
N ARG A 168 -14.25 27.06 29.08
CA ARG A 168 -14.94 26.23 30.08
C ARG A 168 -16.45 26.42 30.05
N LYS A 169 -16.93 27.66 29.96
CA LYS A 169 -18.37 27.94 29.85
C LYS A 169 -18.98 27.33 28.60
N MET A 170 -18.31 27.44 27.45
CA MET A 170 -18.83 26.88 26.20
C MET A 170 -18.79 25.35 26.14
N ILE A 171 -17.79 24.72 26.74
CA ILE A 171 -17.72 23.25 26.84
C ILE A 171 -18.86 22.70 27.72
N LEU A 172 -19.26 23.43 28.77
CA LEU A 172 -20.36 23.03 29.66
C LEU A 172 -21.76 23.29 29.08
N LEU A 173 -21.85 24.11 28.03
CA LEU A 173 -23.11 24.48 27.36
C LEU A 173 -23.41 23.62 26.12
N GLN A 174 -22.52 22.70 25.74
CA GLN A 174 -22.67 21.80 24.59
C GLN A 174 -23.10 20.39 25.01
#